data_AF-A0A7X7D930-F1
#
_entry.id   AF-A0A7X7D930-F1
#
_cell.length_a   1.000
_cell.length_b   1.000
_cell.length_c   1.000
_cell.angle_alpha   90.00
_cell.angle_beta   90.00
_cell.angle_gamma   90.00
#
_symmetry.space_group_name_H-M   'P 1'
#
loop_
_entity.id
_entity.type
_entity.pdbx_description
1 polymer ?
#
loop_
_entity_poly.entity_id
_entity_poly.type
_entity_poly.pdbx_seq_one_letter_code
_entity_poly.pdbx_strand_id
1 'polypeptide(L)'
;MVAAGRHLREREDRRAPGHRDTPFDHHTVRIRWSGLAAGLAAAVLVYAALPDDLAGPAKVTAATAVLMGIWWMTEAIPIPATALVPLVVFPILSGADINAVGASYGNSIIFLFMGGFMLALAM
;
A
#
# COMPACT_ATOMS: atom_id res chain seq x y z
N MET A 1 -29.40 1.44 -42.61
CA MET A 1 -28.42 0.76 -41.72
C MET A 1 -27.37 1.70 -41.09
N VAL A 2 -27.27 2.98 -41.49
CA VAL A 2 -26.26 3.93 -40.96
C VAL A 2 -26.72 4.70 -39.70
N ALA A 3 -28.03 4.84 -39.47
CA ALA A 3 -28.57 5.60 -38.33
C ALA A 3 -28.35 4.93 -36.97
N ALA A 4 -28.47 3.59 -36.90
CA ALA A 4 -28.30 2.83 -35.65
C ALA A 4 -26.87 2.89 -35.10
N GLY A 5 -25.85 2.94 -35.97
CA GLY A 5 -24.45 3.04 -35.57
C GLY A 5 -24.05 4.40 -34.99
N ARG A 6 -24.81 5.46 -35.30
CA ARG A 6 -24.54 6.83 -34.82
C ARG A 6 -24.93 6.99 -33.35
N HIS A 7 -26.07 6.39 -32.96
CA HIS A 7 -26.56 6.40 -31.59
C HIS A 7 -25.75 5.53 -30.61
N LEU A 8 -25.05 4.50 -31.12
CA LEU A 8 -24.15 3.69 -30.29
C LEU A 8 -22.89 4.48 -29.89
N ARG A 9 -22.32 5.25 -30.83
CA ARG A 9 -21.15 6.11 -30.57
C ARG A 9 -21.46 7.24 -29.58
N GLU A 10 -22.65 7.84 -29.67
CA GLU A 10 -23.12 8.87 -28.72
C GLU A 10 -23.32 8.33 -27.29
N ARG A 11 -23.68 7.04 -27.14
CA ARG A 11 -23.80 6.40 -25.82
C ARG A 11 -22.46 6.04 -25.21
N GLU A 12 -21.48 5.70 -26.03
CA GLU A 12 -20.11 5.48 -25.60
C GLU A 12 -19.45 6.77 -25.11
N ASP A 13 -19.73 7.88 -25.80
CA ASP A 13 -19.23 9.20 -25.42
C ASP A 13 -19.92 9.78 -24.17
N ARG A 14 -21.14 9.33 -23.85
CA ARG A 14 -21.85 9.69 -22.61
C ARG A 14 -21.48 8.87 -21.38
N ARG A 15 -20.60 7.87 -21.50
CA ARG A 15 -20.11 7.13 -20.32
C ARG A 15 -19.30 8.06 -19.44
N ALA A 16 -19.60 8.05 -18.14
CA ALA A 16 -18.87 8.83 -17.13
C ALA A 16 -17.36 8.57 -17.28
N PRO A 17 -16.50 9.59 -17.09
CA PRO A 17 -15.06 9.51 -17.39
C PRO A 17 -14.36 8.25 -16.82
N GLY A 18 -14.70 7.81 -15.61
CA GLY A 18 -14.12 6.62 -14.96
C GLY A 18 -14.66 5.26 -15.45
N HIS A 19 -15.67 5.23 -16.32
CA HIS A 19 -16.14 4.00 -16.98
C HIS A 19 -15.42 3.75 -18.33
N ARG A 20 -14.46 4.62 -18.68
CA ARG A 20 -13.58 4.50 -19.84
C ARG A 20 -12.23 3.87 -19.48
N ASP A 21 -11.96 3.67 -18.19
CA ASP A 21 -10.75 3.00 -17.73
C ASP A 21 -10.83 1.52 -18.08
N THR A 22 -9.88 1.05 -18.89
CA THR A 22 -9.75 -0.36 -19.23
C THR A 22 -9.52 -1.18 -17.95
N PRO A 23 -10.18 -2.34 -17.77
CA PRO A 23 -9.91 -3.22 -16.64
C PRO A 23 -8.40 -3.49 -16.50
N PHE A 24 -7.89 -3.50 -15.26
CA PHE A 24 -6.48 -3.81 -15.01
C PHE A 24 -6.08 -5.11 -15.71
N ASP A 25 -4.89 -5.12 -16.33
CA ASP A 25 -4.37 -6.31 -16.97
C ASP A 25 -4.25 -7.47 -15.95
N HIS A 26 -4.56 -8.68 -16.41
CA HIS A 26 -4.47 -9.90 -15.63
C HIS A 26 -3.07 -10.10 -15.04
N HIS A 27 -2.01 -9.68 -15.75
CA HIS A 27 -0.65 -9.74 -15.24
C HIS A 27 -0.47 -8.85 -13.99
N THR A 28 -0.95 -7.61 -14.03
CA THR A 28 -0.90 -6.67 -12.90
C THR A 28 -1.67 -7.20 -11.71
N VAL A 29 -2.88 -7.73 -11.94
CA VAL A 29 -3.71 -8.32 -10.88
C VAL A 29 -2.99 -9.52 -10.25
N ARG A 30 -2.41 -10.41 -11.05
CA ARG A 30 -1.66 -11.59 -10.56
C ARG A 30 -0.46 -11.19 -9.70
N ILE A 31 0.33 -10.19 -10.14
CA ILE A 31 1.46 -9.68 -9.35
C ILE A 31 0.98 -9.17 -7.99
N ARG A 32 -0.04 -8.31 -7.96
CA ARG A 32 -0.54 -7.73 -6.70
C ARG A 32 -1.03 -8.80 -5.72
N TRP A 33 -1.84 -9.74 -6.20
CA TRP A 33 -2.34 -10.84 -5.36
C TRP A 33 -1.23 -11.77 -4.88
N SER A 34 -0.29 -12.12 -5.76
CA SER A 34 0.87 -12.94 -5.38
C SER A 34 1.76 -12.22 -4.38
N GLY A 35 1.98 -10.92 -4.53
CA GLY A 35 2.76 -10.09 -3.61
C GLY A 35 2.09 -9.95 -2.24
N LEU A 36 0.77 -9.82 -2.22
CA LEU A 36 0.01 -9.77 -0.97
C LEU A 36 0.19 -11.05 -0.16
N ALA A 37 -0.04 -12.21 -0.80
CA ALA A 37 0.10 -13.52 -0.16
C ALA A 37 1.57 -13.84 0.19
N ALA A 38 2.51 -13.57 -0.72
CA ALA A 38 3.94 -13.80 -0.51
C ALA A 38 4.49 -12.95 0.63
N GLY A 39 4.06 -11.69 0.74
CA GLY A 39 4.44 -10.80 1.84
C GLY A 39 4.04 -11.37 3.20
N LEU A 40 2.78 -11.79 3.34
CA LEU A 40 2.28 -12.40 4.59
C LEU A 40 3.00 -13.71 4.91
N ALA A 41 3.17 -14.59 3.92
CA ALA A 41 3.87 -15.85 4.10
C ALA A 41 5.33 -15.63 4.53
N ALA A 42 6.04 -14.69 3.89
CA ALA A 42 7.42 -14.35 4.23
C ALA A 42 7.53 -13.74 5.63
N ALA A 43 6.60 -12.88 6.05
CA ALA A 43 6.58 -12.32 7.40
C ALA A 43 6.44 -13.40 8.47
N VAL A 44 5.52 -14.35 8.27
CA VAL A 44 5.34 -15.51 9.17
C VAL A 44 6.59 -16.38 9.19
N LEU A 45 7.17 -16.66 8.02
CA LEU A 45 8.38 -17.46 7.90
C LEU A 45 9.57 -16.80 8.61
N VAL A 46 9.75 -15.49 8.47
CA VAL A 46 10.81 -14.73 9.17
C VAL A 46 10.58 -14.76 10.68
N TYR A 47 9.36 -14.54 11.14
CA TYR A 47 9.05 -14.61 12.57
C TYR A 47 9.35 -15.99 13.16
N ALA A 48 9.01 -17.06 12.44
CA ALA A 48 9.24 -18.44 12.85
C ALA A 48 10.71 -18.88 12.74
N ALA A 49 11.45 -18.36 11.76
CA ALA A 49 12.85 -18.72 11.52
C ALA A 49 13.83 -18.00 12.47
N LEU A 50 13.45 -16.84 13.01
CA LEU A 50 14.26 -16.14 14.00
C LEU A 50 14.27 -16.90 15.33
N PRO A 51 15.42 -16.96 16.03
CA PRO A 51 15.57 -17.75 17.23
C PRO A 51 14.73 -17.19 18.39
N ASP A 52 14.38 -18.04 19.34
CA ASP A 52 13.47 -17.72 20.45
C ASP A 52 14.15 -16.97 21.61
N ASP A 53 15.48 -16.93 21.62
CA ASP A 53 16.27 -16.10 22.53
C ASP A 53 16.19 -14.60 22.18
N LEU A 54 15.72 -14.27 20.97
CA LEU A 54 15.52 -12.90 20.54
C LEU A 54 14.22 -12.31 21.10
N ALA A 55 14.29 -11.06 21.55
CA ALA A 55 13.13 -10.33 22.04
C ALA A 55 11.95 -10.35 21.04
N GLY A 56 10.76 -10.70 21.50
CA GLY A 56 9.54 -10.77 20.68
C GLY A 56 9.30 -9.53 19.81
N PRO A 57 9.39 -8.30 20.35
CA PRO A 57 9.27 -7.07 19.57
C PRO A 57 10.27 -6.96 18.41
N ALA A 58 11.49 -7.48 18.56
CA ALA A 58 12.50 -7.48 17.51
C ALA A 58 12.13 -8.44 16.37
N LYS A 59 11.62 -9.64 16.71
CA LYS A 59 11.08 -10.60 15.72
C LYS A 59 9.92 -9.99 14.93
N VAL A 60 8.99 -9.34 15.62
CA VAL A 60 7.85 -8.64 14.99
C VAL A 60 8.32 -7.52 14.06
N THR A 61 9.31 -6.73 14.49
CA THR A 61 9.87 -5.65 13.68
C THR A 61 10.49 -6.18 12.39
N ALA A 62 11.32 -7.24 12.48
CA ALA A 62 11.94 -7.86 11.32
C ALA A 62 10.91 -8.45 10.35
N ALA A 63 9.92 -9.18 10.86
CA ALA A 63 8.83 -9.73 10.05
C ALA A 63 8.01 -8.63 9.34
N THR A 64 7.73 -7.53 10.05
CA THR A 64 7.00 -6.37 9.49
C THR A 64 7.81 -5.67 8.39
N ALA A 65 9.13 -5.52 8.58
CA ALA A 65 10.00 -4.93 7.57
C ALA A 65 10.02 -5.75 6.27
N VAL A 66 10.09 -7.09 6.39
CA VAL A 66 10.04 -7.99 5.22
C VAL A 66 8.68 -7.95 4.54
N LEU A 67 7.59 -7.95 5.30
CA LEU A 67 6.23 -7.78 4.78
C LEU A 67 6.12 -6.52 3.92
N MET A 68 6.52 -5.38 4.48
CA MET A 68 6.46 -4.08 3.82
C MET A 68 7.37 -4.03 2.60
N GLY A 69 8.59 -4.58 2.69
CA GLY A 69 9.52 -4.66 1.58
C GLY A 69 8.90 -5.38 0.37
N ILE A 70 8.27 -6.54 0.59
CA ILE A 70 7.61 -7.28 -0.49
C ILE A 70 6.41 -6.50 -1.05
N TRP A 71 5.57 -5.92 -0.19
CA TRP A 71 4.41 -5.14 -0.64
C TRP A 71 4.79 -3.88 -1.41
N TRP A 72 5.90 -3.22 -1.06
CA TRP A 72 6.43 -2.09 -1.83
C TRP A 72 6.98 -2.51 -3.19
N MET A 73 7.77 -3.59 -3.24
CA MET A 73 8.35 -4.06 -4.51
C MET A 73 7.31 -4.60 -5.50
N THR A 74 6.20 -5.13 -4.98
CA THR A 74 5.11 -5.71 -5.80
C THR A 74 3.92 -4.77 -5.99
N GLU A 75 3.94 -3.60 -5.33
CA GLU A 75 2.79 -2.69 -5.21
C GLU A 75 1.47 -3.43 -4.89
N ALA A 76 1.53 -4.40 -3.97
CA ALA A 76 0.40 -5.27 -3.62
C ALA A 76 -0.83 -4.47 -3.15
N ILE A 77 -0.59 -3.39 -2.41
CA ILE A 77 -1.56 -2.36 -2.03
C ILE A 77 -0.91 -0.97 -2.26
N PRO A 78 -1.68 0.14 -2.25
CA PRO A 78 -1.11 1.48 -2.42
C PRO A 78 0.04 1.75 -1.44
N ILE A 79 1.12 2.36 -1.92
CA ILE A 79 2.33 2.65 -1.12
C ILE A 79 2.01 3.32 0.24
N PRO A 80 1.08 4.31 0.34
CA PRO A 80 0.70 4.89 1.62
C PRO A 80 -0.01 3.91 2.56
N ALA A 81 -0.81 2.98 2.02
CA ALA A 81 -1.48 1.96 2.82
C ALA A 81 -0.48 0.97 3.42
N THR A 82 0.52 0.54 2.64
CA THR A 82 1.64 -0.27 3.15
C THR A 82 2.40 0.46 4.25
N ALA A 83 2.62 1.78 4.10
CA ALA A 83 3.31 2.58 5.12
C ALA A 83 2.54 2.67 6.46
N LEU A 84 1.23 2.42 6.49
CA LEU A 84 0.40 2.40 7.70
C LEU A 84 0.43 1.05 8.45
N VAL A 85 1.00 0.00 7.86
CA VAL A 85 1.06 -1.34 8.47
C VAL A 85 1.67 -1.33 9.89
N PRO A 86 2.81 -0.65 10.16
CA PRO A 86 3.41 -0.61 11.51
C PRO A 86 2.48 -0.04 12.58
N LEU A 87 1.62 0.92 12.21
CA LEU A 87 0.67 1.57 13.12
C LEU A 87 -0.36 0.58 13.69
N VAL A 88 -0.62 -0.51 12.97
CA VAL A 88 -1.51 -1.60 13.42
C VAL A 88 -0.71 -2.75 14.01
N VAL A 89 0.37 -3.15 13.35
CA VAL A 89 1.12 -4.36 13.72
C VAL A 89 1.85 -4.20 15.05
N PHE A 90 2.50 -3.06 15.30
CA PHE A 90 3.29 -2.91 16.52
C PHE A 90 2.43 -2.82 17.80
N PRO A 91 1.34 -2.05 17.85
CA PRO A 91 0.48 -2.06 19.03
C PRO A 91 -0.11 -3.44 19.34
N ILE A 92 -0.46 -4.23 18.31
CA ILE A 92 -1.10 -5.53 18.48
C ILE A 92 -0.09 -6.64 18.81
N LEU A 93 1.04 -6.71 18.08
CA LEU A 93 1.96 -7.85 18.14
C LEU A 93 3.22 -7.60 18.97
N SER A 94 3.64 -6.35 19.13
CA SER A 94 4.81 -6.01 19.96
C SER A 94 4.47 -5.30 21.27
N GLY A 95 3.21 -4.89 21.47
CA GLY A 95 2.75 -4.15 22.65
C GLY A 95 3.24 -2.70 22.70
N ALA A 96 3.67 -2.15 21.56
CA ALA A 96 4.12 -0.77 21.48
C ALA A 96 2.96 0.21 21.73
N ASP A 97 3.26 1.33 22.40
CA ASP A 97 2.27 2.40 22.57
C ASP A 97 1.91 3.03 21.21
N ILE A 98 0.61 3.17 20.94
CA ILE A 98 0.12 3.68 19.66
C ILE A 98 0.56 5.13 19.41
N ASN A 99 0.68 5.95 20.46
CA ASN A 99 1.12 7.34 20.31
C ASN A 99 2.60 7.39 19.97
N ALA A 100 3.40 6.52 20.57
CA ALA A 100 4.83 6.38 20.25
C ALA A 100 5.05 5.98 18.78
N VAL A 101 4.28 5.02 18.26
CA VAL A 101 4.36 4.60 16.85
C VAL A 101 3.81 5.70 15.91
N GLY A 102 2.71 6.35 16.31
CA GLY A 102 2.07 7.43 15.56
C GLY A 102 2.93 8.69 15.41
N ALA A 103 3.82 8.97 16.37
CA ALA A 103 4.67 10.16 16.36
C ALA A 103 5.53 10.27 15.08
N SER A 104 5.95 9.15 14.49
CA SER A 104 6.72 9.15 13.24
C SER A 104 5.94 9.68 12.03
N TYR A 105 4.61 9.57 12.03
CA TYR A 105 3.75 10.06 10.95
C TYR A 105 3.50 11.58 11.04
N GLY A 106 3.78 12.18 12.20
CA GLY A 106 3.70 13.62 12.44
C GLY A 106 5.06 14.34 12.42
N ASN A 107 6.08 13.75 11.78
CA ASN A 107 7.42 14.33 11.77
C ASN A 107 7.47 15.67 11.02
N SER A 108 8.21 16.65 11.54
CA SER A 108 8.38 17.98 10.94
C SER A 108 8.85 17.96 9.48
N ILE A 109 9.63 16.95 9.08
CA ILE A 109 10.08 16.77 7.69
C ILE A 109 8.90 16.50 6.75
N ILE A 110 7.87 15.76 7.20
CA ILE A 110 6.67 15.49 6.39
C ILE A 110 5.92 16.80 6.14
N PHE A 111 5.76 17.63 7.17
CA PHE A 111 5.15 18.96 7.04
C PHE A 111 5.99 19.91 6.17
N LEU A 112 7.31 19.82 6.25
CA LEU A 112 8.22 20.58 5.38
C LEU A 112 8.03 20.23 3.90
N PHE A 113 7.97 18.93 3.56
CA PHE A 113 7.68 18.49 2.19
C PHE A 113 6.29 18.93 1.72
N MET A 114 5.27 18.80 2.58
CA MET A 114 3.91 19.26 2.26
C MET A 114 3.87 20.78 1.99
N GLY A 115 4.53 21.59 2.83
CA GLY A 115 4.67 23.02 2.60
C GLY A 115 5.43 23.34 1.30
N GLY A 116 6.50 22.60 1.01
CA GLY A 116 7.24 22.71 -0.25
C GLY A 116 6.37 22.43 -1.49
N PHE A 117 5.55 21.37 -1.46
CA PHE A 117 4.62 21.06 -2.54
C PHE A 117 3.52 22.12 -2.69
N MET A 118 2.99 22.66 -1.59
CA MET A 118 2.00 23.75 -1.63
C MET A 118 2.57 25.01 -2.31
N LEU A 119 3.81 25.38 -1.99
CA LEU A 119 4.48 26.51 -2.63
C LEU A 119 4.72 26.24 -4.13
N ALA A 120 5.11 25.01 -4.49
CA ALA A 120 5.32 24.63 -5.89
C ALA A 120 4.03 24.65 -6.73
N LEU A 121 2.88 24.30 -6.14
CA LEU A 121 1.57 24.37 -6.81
C LEU A 121 1.03 25.80 -6.94
N ALA A 122 1.52 26.73 -6.13
CA ALA A 122 1.07 28.12 -6.12
C ALA A 122 1.78 29.00 -7.17
N MET A 123 2.91 28.55 -7.71
CA MET A 123 3.65 29.22 -8.78
C MET A 123 3.29 28.63 -10.15
#